data_AF-A0A3N1JYN2-F1
#
_entry.id   AF-A0A3N1JYN2-F1
#
_cell.length_a   1.000
_cell.length_b   1.000
_cell.length_c   1.000
_cell.angle_alpha   90.00
_cell.angle_beta   90.00
_cell.angle_gamma   90.00
#
_symmetry.space_group_name_H-M   'P 1'
#
loop_
_entity.id
_entity.type
_entity.pdbx_description
1 polymer ?
#
loop_
_entity_poly.entity_id
_entity_poly.type
_entity_poly.pdbx_seq_one_letter_code
_entity_poly.pdbx_strand_id
1 'polypeptide(L)' 'MTPEDRVRAAAARFDQDPDDPDAIAASALRALARRQARAGKTCASCDERKPLSAFGSDAQKADGLTTRCRSCRRRV' A
#
# COMPACT_ATOMS: atom_id res chain seq x y z
N MET A 1 -1.54 33.19 -31.06
CA MET A 1 -2.43 32.53 -30.08
C MET A 1 -3.86 32.83 -30.50
N THR A 2 -4.50 31.86 -31.14
CA THR A 2 -5.85 32.04 -31.69
C THR A 2 -6.90 31.94 -30.55
N PRO A 3 -8.12 32.46 -30.75
CA PRO A 3 -9.22 32.23 -29.82
C PRO A 3 -9.46 30.74 -29.57
N GLU A 4 -9.32 29.90 -30.59
CA GLU A 4 -9.43 28.44 -30.50
C GLU A 4 -8.33 27.82 -29.64
N ASP A 5 -7.09 28.30 -29.76
CA ASP A 5 -5.98 27.88 -28.89
C ASP A 5 -6.26 28.22 -27.42
N ARG A 6 -6.89 29.37 -27.15
CA ARG A 6 -7.26 29.79 -25.78
C ARG A 6 -8.37 28.92 -25.21
N VAL A 7 -9.38 28.58 -26.02
CA VAL A 7 -10.46 27.66 -25.64
C VAL A 7 -9.91 26.26 -25.39
N ARG A 8 -9.04 25.76 -26.26
CA ARG A 8 -8.37 24.46 -26.10
C ARG A 8 -7.50 24.40 -24.84
N ALA A 9 -6.73 25.46 -24.57
CA ALA A 9 -5.92 25.57 -23.36
C ALA A 9 -6.76 25.68 -22.08
N ALA A 10 -7.92 26.32 -22.15
CA ALA A 10 -8.87 26.37 -21.04
C ALA A 10 -9.51 24.98 -20.82
N ALA A 11 -9.97 24.31 -21.87
CA ALA A 11 -10.59 22.98 -21.80
C ALA A 11 -9.62 21.92 -21.24
N ALA A 12 -8.35 21.91 -21.68
CA ALA A 12 -7.34 20.97 -21.20
C ALA A 12 -7.05 21.08 -19.68
N ARG A 13 -7.37 22.22 -19.05
CA ARG A 13 -7.31 22.40 -17.59
C ARG A 13 -8.47 21.73 -16.87
N PHE A 14 -9.63 21.64 -17.51
CA PHE A 14 -10.84 21.00 -16.98
C PHE A 14 -10.90 19.51 -17.31
N ASP A 15 -10.24 19.05 -18.38
CA ASP A 15 -10.06 17.63 -18.71
C ASP A 15 -9.08 16.90 -17.76
N GLN A 16 -8.41 17.63 -16.85
CA GLN A 16 -7.72 17.01 -15.72
C GLN A 16 -8.76 16.68 -14.64
N ASP A 17 -9.57 15.65 -14.86
CA ASP A 17 -10.62 15.23 -13.94
C ASP A 17 -10.04 14.79 -12.58
N PRO A 18 -10.21 15.57 -11.50
CA PRO A 18 -9.88 15.12 -10.15
C PRO A 18 -10.84 14.01 -9.66
N ASP A 19 -11.95 13.79 -10.38
CA ASP A 19 -12.91 12.70 -10.22
C ASP A 19 -12.66 11.52 -11.18
N ASP A 20 -11.51 11.48 -11.86
CA ASP A 20 -11.10 10.32 -12.66
C ASP A 20 -10.92 9.10 -11.74
N PRO A 21 -11.69 8.00 -11.97
CA PRO A 21 -11.69 6.85 -11.08
C PRO A 21 -10.31 6.16 -11.01
N ASP A 22 -9.52 6.21 -12.08
CA ASP A 22 -8.17 5.68 -12.12
C ASP A 22 -7.20 6.53 -11.26
N ALA A 23 -7.32 7.85 -11.28
CA ALA A 23 -6.57 8.76 -10.40
C ALA A 23 -6.89 8.55 -8.91
N ILE A 24 -8.18 8.36 -8.57
CA ILE A 24 -8.61 8.04 -7.20
C ILE A 24 -8.08 6.66 -6.78
N ALA A 25 -8.18 5.65 -7.65
CA ALA A 25 -7.65 4.32 -7.39
C ALA A 25 -6.14 4.34 -7.15
N ALA A 26 -5.37 5.10 -7.96
CA ALA A 26 -3.94 5.26 -7.78
C ALA A 26 -3.60 5.91 -6.43
N SER A 27 -4.34 6.94 -6.01
CA SER A 27 -4.17 7.58 -4.70
C SER A 27 -4.48 6.60 -3.54
N ALA A 28 -5.56 5.84 -3.65
CA ALA A 28 -5.96 4.83 -2.65
C ALA A 28 -4.91 3.72 -2.53
N LEU A 29 -4.39 3.19 -3.64
CA LEU A 29 -3.34 2.18 -3.65
C LEU A 29 -2.05 2.70 -3.00
N ARG A 30 -1.65 3.94 -3.28
CA ARG A 30 -0.50 4.59 -2.64
C ARG A 30 -0.69 4.72 -1.12
N ALA A 31 -1.88 5.09 -0.66
CA ALA A 31 -2.20 5.17 0.76
C ALA A 31 -2.16 3.79 1.44
N LEU A 32 -2.71 2.76 0.80
CA LEU A 32 -2.68 1.38 1.30
C LEU A 32 -1.24 0.86 1.41
N ALA A 33 -0.42 1.04 0.38
CA ALA A 33 0.98 0.63 0.39
C ALA A 33 1.76 1.30 1.54
N ARG A 34 1.54 2.59 1.80
CA ARG A 34 2.14 3.30 2.96
C ARG A 34 1.71 2.70 4.29
N ARG A 35 0.42 2.36 4.44
CA ARG A 35 -0.09 1.72 5.67
C ARG A 35 0.53 0.33 5.85
N GLN A 36 0.58 -0.49 4.80
CA GLN A 36 1.19 -1.82 4.85
C GLN A 36 2.69 -1.76 5.14
N ALA A 37 3.41 -0.79 4.54
CA ALA A 37 4.84 -0.59 4.80
C ALA A 37 5.15 -0.26 6.27
N ARG A 38 4.21 0.37 6.99
CA ARG A 38 4.34 0.70 8.42
C ARG A 38 3.76 -0.39 9.33
N ALA A 39 2.68 -1.05 8.92
CA ALA A 39 2.00 -2.11 9.67
C ALA A 39 2.57 -3.50 9.35
N GLY A 40 3.60 -3.93 10.09
CA GLY A 40 4.21 -5.23 9.88
C GLY A 40 5.33 -5.52 10.87
N LYS A 41 5.77 -6.77 10.91
CA LYS A 41 6.91 -7.23 11.71
C LYS A 41 7.90 -8.00 10.83
N THR A 42 9.17 -7.97 11.21
CA THR A 42 10.24 -8.67 10.49
C THR A 42 10.30 -10.12 10.95
N CYS A 43 10.38 -11.04 9.99
CA CYS A 43 10.52 -12.46 10.28
C CYS A 43 11.96 -12.78 10.69
N ALA A 44 12.17 -13.37 11.87
CA ALA A 44 13.50 -13.75 12.37
C ALA A 44 14.19 -14.91 11.61
N SER A 45 13.61 -15.39 10.51
CA SER A 45 14.14 -16.52 9.72
C SER A 45 14.41 -16.17 8.26
N CYS A 46 13.73 -15.17 7.70
CA CYS A 46 13.92 -14.75 6.31
C CYS A 46 14.16 -13.25 6.17
N ASP A 47 14.27 -12.53 7.30
CA ASP A 47 14.52 -11.09 7.41
C ASP A 47 13.61 -10.16 6.60
N GLU A 48 12.47 -10.69 6.16
CA GLU A 48 11.51 -9.92 5.38
C GLU A 48 10.43 -9.31 6.28
N ARG A 49 10.11 -8.03 6.04
CA ARG A 49 9.01 -7.35 6.72
C ARG A 49 7.68 -7.80 6.12
N LYS A 50 6.85 -8.44 6.94
CA LYS A 50 5.55 -8.97 6.50
C LYS A 50 4.42 -8.40 7.35
N PRO A 51 3.19 -8.33 6.83
CA PRO A 51 2.05 -7.91 7.62
C PRO A 51 1.87 -8.83 8.83
N LEU A 52 1.28 -8.32 9.92
CA LEU A 52 1.04 -9.09 11.14
C LEU A 52 0.17 -10.34 10.87
N SER A 53 -0.71 -10.28 9.86
CA SER A 53 -1.49 -11.40 9.34
C SER A 53 -0.66 -12.53 8.72
N ALA A 54 0.64 -12.35 8.50
CA ALA A 54 1.56 -13.41 8.08
C ALA A 54 2.14 -14.21 9.27
N PHE A 55 1.87 -13.81 10.52
CA PHE A 55 2.40 -14.44 11.73
C PHE A 55 1.30 -15.15 12.52
N GLY A 56 1.61 -16.33 13.06
CA GLY A 56 0.71 -17.05 13.97
C GLY A 56 0.57 -16.33 15.31
N SER A 57 -0.53 -16.57 16.02
CA SER A 57 -0.72 -16.12 17.39
C SER A 57 0.20 -16.88 18.36
N ASP A 58 0.74 -16.17 19.34
CA ASP A 58 1.58 -16.70 20.42
C ASP A 58 1.39 -15.83 21.67
N ALA A 59 0.59 -16.33 22.61
CA ALA A 59 0.23 -15.58 23.82
C ALA A 59 1.41 -15.34 24.77
N GLN A 60 2.55 -16.01 24.58
CA GLN A 60 3.74 -15.82 25.41
C GLN A 60 4.61 -14.63 24.93
N LYS A 61 4.32 -14.05 23.77
CA LYS A 61 5.06 -12.91 23.21
C LYS A 61 4.36 -11.60 23.55
N ALA A 62 5.15 -10.55 23.77
CA ALA A 62 4.65 -9.22 24.09
C ALA A 62 3.73 -8.66 22.98
N ASP A 63 4.01 -8.97 21.71
CA ASP A 63 3.18 -8.60 20.57
C ASP A 63 2.08 -9.64 20.24
N GLY A 64 1.96 -10.72 21.02
CA GLY A 64 0.96 -11.76 20.83
C GLY A 64 1.15 -12.61 19.56
N LEU A 65 2.30 -12.50 18.88
CA LEU A 65 2.56 -13.15 17.59
C LEU A 65 3.92 -13.86 17.57
N THR A 66 3.96 -15.00 16.89
CA THR A 66 5.17 -15.79 16.64
C THR A 66 6.30 -14.98 15.97
N THR A 67 7.56 -15.23 16.31
CA THR A 67 8.72 -14.48 15.75
C THR A 67 9.02 -14.79 14.28
N ARG A 68 8.55 -15.93 13.78
CA ARG A 68 8.72 -16.40 12.39
C ARG A 68 7.39 -16.36 11.65
N CYS A 69 7.41 -15.98 10.37
CA CYS A 69 6.21 -15.98 9.54
C CYS A 69 5.67 -17.40 9.33
N ARG A 70 4.38 -17.54 9.04
CA ARG A 70 3.71 -18.83 8.79
C ARG A 70 4.42 -19.66 7.72
N SER A 71 4.93 -19.02 6.67
CA SER A 71 5.69 -19.69 5.61
C SER A 71 6.99 -20.30 6.12
N CYS A 72 7.78 -19.56 6.90
CA CYS A 72 9.00 -20.09 7.52
C CYS A 72 8.71 -21.16 8.57
N ARG A 73 7.61 -21.05 9.33
CA ARG A 73 7.21 -22.07 10.31
C ARG A 73 6.80 -23.39 9.66
N ARG A 74 6.34 -23.40 8.41
CA ARG A 74 6.02 -24.62 7.65
C ARG A 74 7.26 -25.30 7.03
N ARG A 75 8.41 -24.63 7.02
CA ARG A 75 9.69 -25.15 6.50
C ARG A 75 10.52 -25.86 7.57
N VAL A 76 10.05 -25.82 8.81
CA VAL A 76 10.56 -26.57 9.98
C VAL A 76 9.62 -27.76 10.18
#